data_AF-A0A1Y2VZZ1-F1
#
_entry.id   AF-A0A1Y2VZZ1-F1
#
_cell.length_a   1.000
_cell.length_b   1.000
_cell.length_c   1.000
_cell.angle_alpha   90.00
_cell.angle_beta   90.00
_cell.angle_gamma   90.00
#
_symmetry.space_group_name_H-M   'P 1'
#
loop_
_entity.id
_entity.type
_entity.pdbx_description
1 polymer ?
#
loop_
_entity_poly.entity_id
_entity_poly.type
_entity_poly.pdbx_seq_one_letter_code
_entity_poly.pdbx_strand_id
1 'polypeptide(L)'
;MTSQVSSEESAGYKPEPAKEEKTLYHVLPDVIRISFEEAVKDIKLEGWEDDWFSSGHFNVDKHGPLAEPKIDFVYNWVNGSDQAFKDIRHSFELESPLNDREGKWISQHSINRYRDWDELRYSLRSLDAYAKGFVNKIQLLVNSVGGGSYEKDGQNMRPQRPNWLKNDENTNQHVQVLSHESFFREQEKECLPTFNSLSIESQIYMTPSSTDNLFALSDDMFLGMPHAASDFYSPLFGPTMGFKPDHYNVKHLGGKSQIPSFGEKPFVYYTSYLLNHRFGNRNRHVQAHFGHSVSRRVMEEAMASFPQPSAKGACERFRGESKFQIYPWFASFHYTIERFREALLWS
;
A
#
# COMPACT_ATOMS: atom_id res chain seq x y z
N MET A 1 -10.58 -5.60 75.74
CA MET A 1 -9.92 -6.47 74.75
C MET A 1 -10.38 -6.03 73.39
N THR A 2 -9.57 -5.19 72.75
CA THR A 2 -9.83 -4.63 71.42
C THR A 2 -8.59 -5.00 70.60
N SER A 3 -8.68 -6.02 69.75
CA SER A 3 -7.60 -6.39 68.84
C SER A 3 -7.92 -5.87 67.45
N GLN A 4 -7.09 -4.94 66.98
CA GLN A 4 -7.00 -4.53 65.58
C GLN A 4 -6.52 -5.72 64.73
N VAL A 5 -7.19 -5.95 63.61
CA VAL A 5 -6.70 -6.83 62.54
C VAL A 5 -6.17 -5.91 61.43
N SER A 6 -4.88 -6.02 61.15
CA SER A 6 -4.20 -5.32 60.06
C SER A 6 -4.53 -5.99 58.72
N SER A 7 -5.06 -5.21 57.77
CA SER A 7 -5.15 -5.60 56.36
C SER A 7 -3.85 -5.21 55.64
N GLU A 8 -3.06 -6.20 55.22
CA GLU A 8 -1.96 -6.00 54.29
C GLU A 8 -2.52 -5.75 52.88
N GLU A 9 -2.35 -4.53 52.36
CA GLU A 9 -2.60 -4.19 50.97
C GLU A 9 -1.49 -4.80 50.10
N SER A 10 -1.85 -5.73 49.21
CA SER A 10 -0.96 -6.22 48.16
C SER A 10 -0.71 -5.10 47.14
N ALA A 11 0.52 -4.59 47.09
CA ALA A 11 0.96 -3.62 46.10
C ALA A 11 0.83 -4.23 44.68
N GLY A 12 -0.12 -3.71 43.91
CA GLY A 12 -0.34 -4.10 42.51
C GLY A 12 0.87 -3.71 41.65
N TYR A 13 1.45 -4.72 40.99
CA TYR A 13 2.42 -4.53 39.92
C TYR A 13 1.78 -3.74 38.77
N LYS A 14 2.17 -2.47 38.62
CA LYS A 14 1.88 -1.69 37.42
C LYS A 14 2.97 -2.02 36.39
N PRO A 15 2.65 -2.57 35.22
CA PRO A 15 3.63 -2.67 34.15
C PRO A 15 4.07 -1.27 33.77
N GLU A 16 5.39 -1.02 33.80
CA GLU A 16 5.96 0.19 33.22
C GLU A 16 5.58 0.28 31.74
N PRO A 17 5.22 1.47 31.23
CA PRO A 17 5.04 1.65 29.80
C PRO A 17 6.34 1.27 29.09
N ALA A 18 6.23 0.43 28.07
CA ALA A 18 7.35 0.09 27.20
C ALA A 18 8.08 1.39 26.80
N LYS A 19 9.40 1.41 26.98
CA LYS A 19 10.23 2.54 26.51
C LYS A 19 9.94 2.70 25.02
N GLU A 20 9.26 3.77 24.64
CA GLU A 20 9.16 4.19 23.24
C GLU A 20 10.59 4.39 22.74
N GLU A 21 11.12 3.41 22.02
CA GLU A 21 12.29 3.63 21.18
C GLU A 21 11.93 4.80 20.27
N LYS A 22 12.67 5.91 20.42
CA LYS A 22 12.55 7.08 19.56
C LYS A 22 12.98 6.69 18.15
N THR A 23 12.08 6.04 17.42
CA THR A 23 12.24 5.77 15.99
C THR A 23 12.32 7.11 15.27
N LEU A 24 13.06 7.14 14.15
CA LEU A 24 13.33 8.33 13.34
C LEU A 24 12.05 9.10 12.94
N TYR A 25 10.90 8.43 12.96
CA TYR A 25 9.62 8.95 12.48
C TYR A 25 8.89 9.88 13.47
N HIS A 26 9.27 9.90 14.75
CA HIS A 26 8.65 10.79 15.74
C HIS A 26 8.99 12.27 15.54
N VAL A 27 10.01 12.58 14.73
CA VAL A 27 10.44 13.96 14.41
C VAL A 27 10.01 14.44 13.03
N LEU A 28 9.43 13.56 12.20
CA LEU A 28 8.94 13.94 10.88
C LEU A 28 7.61 14.70 11.00
N PRO A 29 7.35 15.69 10.13
CA PRO A 29 6.06 16.37 10.08
C PRO A 29 4.97 15.44 9.52
N ASP A 30 3.72 15.70 9.90
CA ASP A 30 2.56 14.98 9.34
C ASP A 30 2.35 15.28 7.85
N VAL A 31 2.60 16.52 7.44
CA VAL A 31 2.37 17.01 6.09
C VAL A 31 3.51 17.93 5.69
N ILE A 32 4.03 17.73 4.47
CA ILE A 32 4.89 18.69 3.79
C ILE A 32 4.27 19.10 2.45
N ARG A 33 4.70 20.24 1.92
CA ARG A 33 4.34 20.69 0.59
C ARG A 33 5.53 20.52 -0.33
N ILE A 34 5.40 19.64 -1.31
CA ILE A 34 6.31 19.53 -2.45
C ILE A 34 5.78 20.49 -3.53
N SER A 35 6.67 21.34 -4.08
CA SER A 35 6.26 22.29 -5.12
C SER A 35 6.01 21.56 -6.45
N PHE A 36 5.33 22.22 -7.40
CA PHE A 36 5.15 21.61 -8.72
C PHE A 36 6.50 21.45 -9.44
N GLU A 37 7.34 22.49 -9.39
CA GLU A 37 8.68 22.53 -9.97
C GLU A 37 9.58 21.44 -9.39
N GLU A 38 9.53 21.21 -8.07
CA GLU A 38 10.29 20.14 -7.43
C GLU A 38 9.83 18.75 -7.87
N ALA A 39 8.52 18.53 -7.95
CA ALA A 39 7.94 17.24 -8.33
C ALA A 39 8.24 16.85 -9.78
N VAL A 40 8.36 17.84 -10.68
CA VAL A 40 8.55 17.60 -12.12
C VAL A 40 9.97 17.93 -12.61
N LYS A 41 10.91 18.25 -11.72
CA LYS A 41 12.28 18.68 -12.09
C LYS A 41 13.01 17.71 -13.02
N ASP A 42 12.72 16.41 -12.88
CA ASP A 42 13.35 15.32 -13.63
C ASP A 42 12.43 14.77 -14.74
N ILE A 43 11.32 15.43 -15.03
CA ILE A 43 10.39 15.09 -16.10
C ILE A 43 10.84 15.79 -17.38
N LYS A 44 10.93 15.03 -18.47
CA LYS A 44 11.14 15.56 -19.82
C LYS A 44 9.87 15.28 -20.61
N LEU A 45 9.23 16.34 -21.08
CA LEU A 45 8.08 16.25 -21.98
C LEU A 45 8.57 15.92 -23.40
N GLU A 46 7.75 15.18 -24.14
CA GLU A 46 7.99 14.78 -25.52
C GLU A 46 7.55 15.86 -26.53
N GLY A 47 6.82 16.87 -26.05
CA GLY A 47 6.38 18.07 -26.78
C GLY A 47 4.94 18.00 -27.28
N TRP A 48 4.33 16.82 -27.33
CA TRP A 48 2.89 16.70 -27.65
C TRP A 48 2.00 17.11 -26.48
N GLU A 49 2.54 17.03 -25.25
CA GLU A 49 1.86 17.38 -24.02
C GLU A 49 1.47 18.86 -24.02
N ASP A 50 2.37 19.76 -24.42
CA ASP A 50 2.11 21.21 -24.46
C ASP A 50 0.95 21.56 -25.41
N ASP A 51 0.92 20.96 -26.60
CA ASP A 51 -0.17 21.12 -27.55
C ASP A 51 -1.49 20.55 -26.98
N TRP A 52 -1.42 19.38 -26.35
CA TRP A 52 -2.59 18.73 -25.78
C TRP A 52 -3.16 19.52 -24.59
N PHE A 53 -2.32 20.00 -23.69
CA PHE A 53 -2.73 20.82 -22.55
C PHE A 53 -3.33 22.16 -22.99
N SER A 54 -2.74 22.80 -24.00
CA SER A 54 -3.22 24.12 -24.48
C SER A 54 -4.48 24.04 -25.32
N SER A 55 -4.69 22.97 -26.10
CA SER A 55 -5.81 22.85 -27.03
C SER A 55 -6.89 21.87 -26.61
N GLY A 56 -6.60 20.98 -25.65
CA GLY A 56 -7.44 19.84 -25.30
C GLY A 56 -7.54 18.77 -26.39
N HIS A 57 -6.74 18.86 -27.46
CA HIS A 57 -6.80 17.95 -28.61
C HIS A 57 -5.41 17.40 -28.96
N PHE A 58 -5.31 16.08 -29.08
CA PHE A 58 -4.07 15.43 -29.51
C PHE A 58 -3.99 15.42 -31.05
N ASN A 59 -3.01 16.12 -31.60
CA ASN A 59 -2.81 16.19 -33.05
C ASN A 59 -1.96 15.00 -33.56
N VAL A 60 -2.65 13.94 -33.99
CA VAL A 60 -2.03 12.72 -34.53
C VAL A 60 -1.22 13.00 -35.80
N ASP A 61 -1.64 13.95 -36.64
CA ASP A 61 -0.93 14.28 -37.88
C ASP A 61 0.43 14.94 -37.60
N LYS A 62 0.52 15.71 -36.51
CA LYS A 62 1.76 16.38 -36.08
C LYS A 62 2.69 15.45 -35.30
N HIS A 63 2.16 14.69 -34.35
CA HIS A 63 2.95 13.92 -33.37
C HIS A 63 3.01 12.42 -33.66
N GLY A 64 2.23 11.94 -34.62
CA GLY A 64 2.02 10.51 -34.85
C GLY A 64 1.07 9.87 -33.82
N PRO A 65 0.74 8.58 -33.98
CA PRO A 65 -0.04 7.86 -32.97
C PRO A 65 0.79 7.64 -31.70
N LEU A 66 0.16 7.78 -30.53
CA LEU A 66 0.78 7.42 -29.27
C LEU A 66 1.00 5.91 -29.18
N ALA A 67 2.17 5.50 -28.68
CA ALA A 67 2.46 4.10 -28.41
C ALA A 67 1.54 3.56 -27.31
N GLU A 68 1.16 2.28 -27.41
CA GLU A 68 0.39 1.63 -26.34
C GLU A 68 1.25 1.56 -25.06
N PRO A 69 0.78 2.12 -23.92
CA PRO A 69 1.54 2.10 -22.68
C PRO A 69 1.81 0.69 -22.19
N LYS A 70 3.02 0.46 -21.68
CA LYS A 70 3.36 -0.77 -20.97
C LYS A 70 3.08 -0.61 -19.47
N ILE A 71 2.47 -1.63 -18.88
CA ILE A 71 1.98 -1.59 -17.49
C ILE A 71 2.56 -2.76 -16.69
N ASP A 72 3.05 -2.49 -15.49
CA ASP A 72 3.36 -3.54 -14.52
C ASP A 72 2.10 -4.00 -13.80
N PHE A 73 1.86 -5.30 -13.75
CA PHE A 73 0.83 -5.89 -12.92
C PHE A 73 1.44 -6.34 -11.60
N VAL A 74 1.06 -5.70 -10.50
CA VAL A 74 1.68 -5.92 -9.20
C VAL A 74 0.68 -6.56 -8.24
N TYR A 75 1.01 -7.74 -7.74
CA TYR A 75 0.17 -8.52 -6.85
C TYR A 75 0.72 -8.51 -5.45
N ASN A 76 -0.12 -8.26 -4.46
CA ASN A 76 0.18 -8.65 -3.09
C ASN A 76 -0.29 -10.10 -2.88
N TRP A 77 0.60 -10.99 -2.46
CA TRP A 77 0.26 -12.40 -2.29
C TRP A 77 1.03 -13.05 -1.15
N VAL A 78 0.40 -14.02 -0.49
CA VAL A 78 1.01 -14.79 0.59
C VAL A 78 0.49 -16.22 0.58
N ASN A 79 1.36 -17.20 0.81
CA ASN A 79 0.96 -18.56 1.10
C ASN A 79 0.82 -18.74 2.61
N GLY A 80 -0.37 -18.49 3.16
CA GLY A 80 -0.60 -18.70 4.59
C GLY A 80 -0.60 -20.15 5.04
N SER A 81 -0.45 -21.12 4.14
CA SER A 81 -0.26 -22.54 4.48
C SER A 81 1.21 -22.91 4.74
N ASP A 82 2.18 -22.09 4.30
CA ASP A 82 3.62 -22.31 4.55
C ASP A 82 3.89 -22.30 6.07
N GLN A 83 4.50 -23.37 6.58
CA GLN A 83 4.75 -23.53 8.02
C GLN A 83 5.74 -22.48 8.54
N ALA A 84 6.79 -22.16 7.77
CA ALA A 84 7.76 -21.14 8.17
C ALA A 84 7.09 -19.76 8.26
N PHE A 85 6.18 -19.45 7.35
CA PHE A 85 5.40 -18.21 7.42
C PHE A 85 4.49 -18.18 8.66
N LYS A 86 3.82 -19.29 8.98
CA LYS A 86 2.98 -19.38 10.18
C LYS A 86 3.79 -19.18 11.45
N ASP A 87 4.95 -19.83 11.57
CA ASP A 87 5.79 -19.75 12.75
C ASP A 87 6.34 -18.33 12.95
N ILE A 88 6.85 -17.72 11.88
CA ILE A 88 7.30 -16.32 11.87
C ILE A 88 6.16 -15.38 12.22
N ARG A 89 5.01 -15.47 11.55
CA ARG A 89 3.86 -14.60 11.83
C ARG A 89 3.41 -14.75 13.28
N HIS A 90 3.32 -15.99 13.77
CA HIS A 90 2.87 -16.29 15.11
C HIS A 90 3.78 -15.67 16.18
N SER A 91 5.11 -15.67 15.98
CA SER A 91 6.01 -15.03 16.93
C SER A 91 5.73 -13.53 17.07
N PHE A 92 5.43 -12.83 15.97
CA PHE A 92 5.03 -11.41 16.02
C PHE A 92 3.60 -11.21 16.52
N GLU A 93 2.67 -12.14 16.24
CA GLU A 93 1.32 -12.08 16.79
C GLU A 93 1.35 -12.11 18.32
N LEU A 94 2.22 -12.92 18.95
CA LEU A 94 2.35 -13.02 20.41
C LEU A 94 2.79 -11.70 21.07
N GLU A 95 3.58 -10.89 20.37
CA GLU A 95 4.08 -9.60 20.86
C GLU A 95 3.19 -8.41 20.47
N SER A 96 2.13 -8.65 19.69
CA SER A 96 1.29 -7.60 19.13
C SER A 96 0.53 -6.82 20.22
N PRO A 97 0.48 -5.47 20.14
CA PRO A 97 -0.33 -4.65 21.04
C PRO A 97 -1.84 -4.84 20.82
N LEU A 98 -2.24 -5.56 19.77
CA LEU A 98 -3.64 -5.88 19.48
C LEU A 98 -4.16 -7.08 20.29
N ASN A 99 -3.29 -7.82 20.98
CA ASN A 99 -3.69 -8.95 21.80
C ASN A 99 -4.58 -8.49 22.98
N ASP A 100 -5.78 -9.07 23.05
CA ASP A 100 -6.64 -9.01 24.24
C ASP A 100 -6.28 -10.11 25.24
N ARG A 101 -6.63 -9.89 26.51
CA ARG A 101 -6.37 -10.86 27.60
C ARG A 101 -7.06 -12.19 27.37
N GLU A 102 -8.17 -12.19 26.66
CA GLU A 102 -8.97 -13.36 26.34
C GLU A 102 -8.45 -14.13 25.11
N GLY A 103 -7.41 -13.64 24.42
CA GLY A 103 -6.82 -14.30 23.24
C GLY A 103 -7.75 -14.35 22.02
N LYS A 104 -8.78 -13.50 21.95
CA LYS A 104 -9.73 -13.48 20.83
C LYS A 104 -9.10 -12.96 19.55
N TRP A 105 -8.25 -11.94 19.64
CA TRP A 105 -7.58 -11.37 18.48
C TRP A 105 -6.71 -12.41 17.80
N ILE A 106 -5.79 -13.06 18.53
CA ILE A 106 -4.88 -14.05 17.94
C ILE A 106 -5.61 -15.27 17.36
N SER A 107 -6.71 -15.72 18.00
CA SER A 107 -7.49 -16.87 17.53
C SER A 107 -8.38 -16.57 16.31
N GLN A 108 -8.82 -15.33 16.13
CA GLN A 108 -9.73 -14.95 15.03
C GLN A 108 -9.01 -14.23 13.88
N HIS A 109 -7.91 -13.54 14.15
CA HIS A 109 -7.17 -12.74 13.17
C HIS A 109 -6.45 -13.61 12.12
N SER A 110 -5.99 -14.79 12.52
CA SER A 110 -5.07 -15.64 11.74
C SER A 110 -5.74 -16.49 10.65
N ILE A 111 -7.03 -16.83 10.79
CA ILE A 111 -7.64 -17.91 9.97
C ILE A 111 -8.04 -17.43 8.56
N ASN A 112 -8.67 -16.26 8.44
CA ASN A 112 -9.27 -15.84 7.16
C ASN A 112 -8.38 -14.94 6.30
N ARG A 113 -7.42 -14.23 6.89
CA ARG A 113 -6.67 -13.15 6.21
C ARG A 113 -5.55 -13.64 5.30
N TYR A 114 -5.03 -14.83 5.56
CA TYR A 114 -3.82 -15.36 4.91
C TYR A 114 -4.10 -16.65 4.14
N ARG A 115 -5.36 -17.08 4.06
CA ARG A 115 -5.72 -18.34 3.40
C ARG A 115 -5.62 -18.17 1.89
N ASP A 116 -4.87 -19.08 1.27
CA ASP A 116 -4.68 -19.16 -0.18
C ASP A 116 -5.56 -20.28 -0.77
N TRP A 117 -6.29 -19.97 -1.84
CA TRP A 117 -7.15 -20.89 -2.59
C TRP A 117 -6.65 -21.17 -4.01
N ASP A 118 -5.38 -20.90 -4.30
CA ASP A 118 -4.80 -20.93 -5.66
C ASP A 118 -5.43 -19.89 -6.61
N GLU A 119 -6.13 -18.87 -6.09
CA GLU A 119 -6.79 -17.82 -6.87
C GLU A 119 -5.79 -17.07 -7.76
N LEU A 120 -4.60 -16.78 -7.23
CA LEU A 120 -3.50 -16.15 -7.98
C LEU A 120 -3.20 -16.86 -9.31
N ARG A 121 -3.24 -18.20 -9.32
CA ARG A 121 -2.97 -19.00 -10.53
C ARG A 121 -3.94 -18.65 -11.66
N TYR A 122 -5.21 -18.49 -11.32
CA TYR A 122 -6.25 -18.15 -12.28
C TYR A 122 -6.24 -16.66 -12.61
N SER A 123 -5.84 -15.80 -11.67
CA SER A 123 -5.65 -14.37 -11.91
C SER A 123 -4.56 -14.13 -12.96
N LEU A 124 -3.38 -14.75 -12.81
CA LEU A 124 -2.30 -14.62 -13.80
C LEU A 124 -2.69 -15.17 -15.19
N ARG A 125 -3.48 -16.25 -15.23
CA ARG A 125 -4.04 -16.76 -16.49
C ARG A 125 -5.01 -15.78 -17.14
N SER A 126 -5.78 -15.05 -16.35
CA SER A 126 -6.65 -13.99 -16.86
C SER A 126 -5.84 -12.85 -17.49
N LEU A 127 -4.67 -12.51 -16.93
CA LEU A 127 -3.77 -11.53 -17.55
C LEU A 127 -3.22 -12.02 -18.90
N ASP A 128 -2.79 -13.28 -18.99
CA ASP A 128 -2.34 -13.87 -20.27
C ASP A 128 -3.46 -13.89 -21.32
N ALA A 129 -4.68 -14.24 -20.92
CA ALA A 129 -5.84 -14.29 -21.81
C ALA A 129 -6.28 -12.90 -22.30
N TYR A 130 -6.23 -11.88 -21.43
CA TYR A 130 -6.96 -10.64 -21.64
C TYR A 130 -6.11 -9.37 -21.69
N ALA A 131 -4.84 -9.41 -21.27
CA ALA A 131 -3.99 -8.22 -21.15
C ALA A 131 -2.56 -8.40 -21.72
N LYS A 132 -2.19 -9.58 -22.23
CA LYS A 132 -0.81 -9.90 -22.64
C LYS A 132 -0.12 -8.90 -23.57
N GLY A 133 -0.87 -8.16 -24.39
CA GLY A 133 -0.32 -7.25 -25.39
C GLY A 133 0.47 -6.08 -24.80
N PHE A 134 0.09 -5.62 -23.61
CA PHE A 134 0.66 -4.43 -22.99
C PHE A 134 1.27 -4.66 -21.59
N VAL A 135 1.25 -5.90 -21.10
CA VAL A 135 1.98 -6.28 -19.88
C VAL A 135 3.47 -5.97 -20.08
N ASN A 136 4.04 -5.20 -19.16
CA ASN A 136 5.49 -5.03 -19.03
C ASN A 136 6.08 -6.19 -18.23
N LYS A 137 5.60 -6.34 -16.99
CA LYS A 137 6.00 -7.36 -16.03
C LYS A 137 4.85 -7.70 -15.10
N ILE A 138 4.90 -8.91 -14.56
CA ILE A 138 4.07 -9.34 -13.42
C ILE A 138 4.99 -9.40 -12.20
N GLN A 139 4.62 -8.73 -11.12
CA GLN A 139 5.41 -8.68 -9.89
C GLN A 139 4.58 -9.25 -8.73
N LEU A 140 5.08 -10.29 -8.07
CA LEU A 140 4.48 -10.87 -6.87
C LEU A 140 5.21 -10.36 -5.64
N LEU A 141 4.55 -9.56 -4.81
CA LEU A 141 5.07 -9.05 -3.56
C LEU A 141 4.77 -10.05 -2.46
N VAL A 142 5.83 -10.53 -1.82
CA VAL A 142 5.73 -11.67 -0.92
C VAL A 142 6.53 -11.46 0.37
N ASN A 143 6.04 -12.06 1.45
CA ASN A 143 6.84 -12.23 2.65
C ASN A 143 8.02 -13.17 2.38
N SER A 144 9.14 -12.88 3.03
CA SER A 144 10.24 -13.81 3.16
C SER A 144 9.98 -14.85 4.25
N VAL A 145 10.50 -16.07 4.07
CA VAL A 145 10.40 -17.20 5.01
C VAL A 145 11.77 -17.86 5.20
N GLY A 146 12.01 -18.43 6.39
CA GLY A 146 13.28 -19.05 6.80
C GLY A 146 13.07 -20.25 7.74
N GLY A 147 14.15 -20.76 8.34
CA GLY A 147 14.17 -21.99 9.16
C GLY A 147 13.52 -21.92 10.54
N GLY A 148 12.46 -21.11 10.73
CA GLY A 148 11.66 -21.07 11.96
C GLY A 148 11.57 -19.70 12.65
N SER A 149 12.39 -18.73 12.26
CA SER A 149 12.31 -17.35 12.72
C SER A 149 12.63 -16.37 11.59
N TYR A 150 12.22 -15.12 11.74
CA TYR A 150 12.57 -14.07 10.81
C TYR A 150 13.96 -13.53 11.13
N GLU A 151 14.87 -13.57 10.17
CA GLU A 151 16.22 -13.06 10.31
C GLU A 151 16.36 -11.73 9.56
N LYS A 152 16.62 -10.65 10.30
CA LYS A 152 16.70 -9.29 9.76
C LYS A 152 17.82 -9.11 8.73
N ASP A 153 18.90 -9.87 8.83
CA ASP A 153 20.01 -9.80 7.87
C ASP A 153 19.67 -10.43 6.52
N GLY A 154 18.54 -11.14 6.42
CA GLY A 154 18.05 -11.79 5.21
C GLY A 154 18.86 -13.01 4.77
N GLN A 155 19.95 -13.40 5.46
CA GLN A 155 20.88 -14.41 4.94
C GLN A 155 20.24 -15.80 4.83
N ASN A 156 19.39 -16.15 5.80
CA ASN A 156 18.66 -17.41 5.81
C ASN A 156 17.18 -17.25 5.41
N MET A 157 16.88 -16.15 4.71
CA MET A 157 15.53 -15.82 4.26
C MET A 157 15.40 -16.06 2.76
N ARG A 158 14.25 -16.58 2.33
CA ARG A 158 13.88 -16.69 0.91
C ARG A 158 12.49 -16.09 0.68
N PRO A 159 12.22 -15.47 -0.47
CA PRO A 159 10.85 -15.09 -0.81
C PRO A 159 9.94 -16.33 -0.86
N GLN A 160 8.70 -16.20 -0.41
CA GLN A 160 7.68 -17.19 -0.73
C GLN A 160 7.48 -17.26 -2.24
N ARG A 161 7.14 -18.44 -2.75
CA ARG A 161 6.86 -18.65 -4.18
C ARG A 161 5.68 -19.60 -4.32
N PRO A 162 4.72 -19.33 -5.22
CA PRO A 162 3.67 -20.29 -5.51
C PRO A 162 4.28 -21.61 -6.01
N ASN A 163 3.85 -22.75 -5.46
CA ASN A 163 4.44 -24.06 -5.78
C ASN A 163 4.29 -24.45 -7.26
N TRP A 164 3.27 -23.92 -7.94
CA TRP A 164 3.03 -24.14 -9.36
C TRP A 164 3.83 -23.20 -10.28
N LEU A 165 4.48 -22.16 -9.74
CA LEU A 165 5.25 -21.18 -10.51
C LEU A 165 6.69 -21.66 -10.65
N LYS A 166 7.05 -22.13 -11.85
CA LYS A 166 8.40 -22.63 -12.15
C LYS A 166 9.48 -21.58 -11.87
N ASN A 167 10.60 -22.00 -11.30
CA ASN A 167 11.76 -21.15 -11.06
C ASN A 167 12.82 -21.38 -12.16
N ASP A 168 12.55 -20.83 -13.34
CA ASP A 168 13.45 -20.86 -14.50
C ASP A 168 13.56 -19.48 -15.14
N GLU A 169 14.59 -19.27 -15.95
CA GLU A 169 14.90 -17.98 -16.57
C GLU A 169 13.73 -17.45 -17.41
N ASN A 170 13.10 -18.30 -18.20
CA ASN A 170 11.96 -17.93 -19.05
C ASN A 170 10.77 -17.40 -18.22
N THR A 171 10.42 -18.09 -17.14
CA THR A 171 9.35 -17.65 -16.25
C THR A 171 9.73 -16.36 -15.52
N ASN A 172 10.97 -16.25 -15.04
CA ASN A 172 11.46 -15.12 -14.25
C ASN A 172 11.66 -13.84 -15.08
N GLN A 173 11.72 -13.93 -16.42
CA GLN A 173 11.68 -12.76 -17.31
C GLN A 173 10.31 -12.06 -17.32
N HIS A 174 9.23 -12.80 -17.07
CA HIS A 174 7.86 -12.28 -17.10
C HIS A 174 7.25 -12.09 -15.71
N VAL A 175 7.54 -13.01 -14.78
CA VAL A 175 7.00 -13.02 -13.41
C VAL A 175 8.15 -12.85 -12.41
N GLN A 176 8.23 -11.69 -11.78
CA GLN A 176 9.20 -11.40 -10.74
C GLN A 176 8.59 -11.67 -9.38
N VAL A 177 9.28 -12.48 -8.56
CA VAL A 177 8.92 -12.66 -7.16
C VAL A 177 9.80 -11.74 -6.33
N LEU A 178 9.19 -10.73 -5.72
CA LEU A 178 9.86 -9.69 -4.96
C LEU A 178 9.55 -9.86 -3.49
N SER A 179 10.60 -10.10 -2.69
CA SER A 179 10.44 -10.04 -1.24
C SER A 179 10.22 -8.60 -0.77
N HIS A 180 9.57 -8.40 0.37
CA HIS A 180 9.39 -7.04 0.91
C HIS A 180 10.73 -6.31 1.12
N GLU A 181 11.79 -7.01 1.53
CA GLU A 181 13.15 -6.46 1.71
C GLU A 181 13.77 -5.96 0.40
N SER A 182 13.31 -6.48 -0.75
CA SER A 182 13.85 -6.11 -2.07
C SER A 182 13.35 -4.77 -2.61
N PHE A 183 12.23 -4.24 -2.08
CA PHE A 183 11.66 -2.99 -2.56
C PHE A 183 11.29 -1.99 -1.46
N PHE A 184 11.14 -2.40 -0.20
CA PHE A 184 10.95 -1.43 0.87
C PHE A 184 12.11 -0.42 0.89
N ARG A 185 11.81 0.86 1.12
CA ARG A 185 12.83 1.89 1.30
C ARG A 185 13.79 1.49 2.42
N GLU A 186 15.07 1.82 2.27
CA GLU A 186 16.13 1.38 3.19
C GLU A 186 15.83 1.69 4.66
N GLN A 187 15.25 2.86 4.95
CA GLN A 187 14.88 3.26 6.31
C GLN A 187 13.74 2.40 6.88
N GLU A 188 12.78 2.02 6.05
CA GLU A 188 11.62 1.23 6.44
C GLU A 188 11.88 -0.29 6.47
N LYS A 189 12.99 -0.79 5.91
CA LYS A 189 13.35 -2.22 5.99
C LYS A 189 13.51 -2.71 7.42
N GLU A 190 13.92 -1.84 8.35
CA GLU A 190 14.01 -2.16 9.79
C GLU A 190 12.68 -2.54 10.43
N CYS A 191 11.57 -2.17 9.79
CA CYS A 191 10.22 -2.48 10.24
C CYS A 191 9.69 -3.83 9.74
N LEU A 192 10.42 -4.50 8.85
CA LEU A 192 10.07 -5.83 8.37
C LEU A 192 10.30 -6.90 9.47
N PRO A 193 9.53 -8.01 9.45
CA PRO A 193 8.48 -8.32 8.50
C PRO A 193 7.18 -7.58 8.83
N THR A 194 6.37 -7.31 7.80
CA THR A 194 4.97 -6.88 7.94
C THR A 194 4.02 -7.91 7.34
N PHE A 195 2.82 -8.02 7.92
CA PHE A 195 1.72 -8.86 7.48
C PHE A 195 0.49 -8.02 7.10
N ASN A 196 0.66 -6.69 7.05
CA ASN A 196 -0.39 -5.74 6.76
C ASN A 196 -0.28 -5.27 5.31
N SER A 197 -1.29 -5.54 4.50
CA SER A 197 -1.30 -5.11 3.10
C SER A 197 -1.14 -3.60 2.96
N LEU A 198 -1.69 -2.78 3.88
CA LEU A 198 -1.55 -1.32 3.79
C LEU A 198 -0.09 -0.86 3.95
N SER A 199 0.70 -1.59 4.74
CA SER A 199 2.14 -1.33 4.92
C SER A 199 2.94 -1.74 3.69
N ILE A 200 2.56 -2.84 3.03
CA ILE A 200 3.17 -3.31 1.78
C ILE A 200 2.81 -2.35 0.64
N GLU A 201 1.54 -2.00 0.52
CA GLU A 201 0.98 -1.11 -0.49
C GLU A 201 1.52 0.31 -0.37
N SER A 202 1.85 0.79 0.84
CA SER A 202 2.47 2.12 1.01
C SER A 202 3.89 2.20 0.45
N GLN A 203 4.50 1.07 0.08
CA GLN A 203 5.85 0.99 -0.49
C GLN A 203 5.85 0.47 -1.94
N ILE A 204 4.68 0.18 -2.52
CA ILE A 204 4.57 -0.50 -3.84
C ILE A 204 5.21 0.28 -4.98
N TYR A 205 5.27 1.61 -4.88
CA TYR A 205 5.87 2.47 -5.90
C TYR A 205 7.38 2.22 -6.06
N MET A 206 8.04 1.68 -5.03
CA MET A 206 9.46 1.33 -5.03
C MET A 206 9.79 0.04 -5.78
N THR A 207 8.80 -0.73 -6.25
CA THR A 207 9.10 -1.96 -6.99
C THR A 207 9.82 -1.64 -8.31
N PRO A 208 10.89 -2.37 -8.66
CA PRO A 208 11.78 -1.99 -9.76
C PRO A 208 11.09 -2.13 -11.11
N SER A 209 11.12 -1.08 -11.92
CA SER A 209 10.53 -1.10 -13.26
C SER A 209 11.14 -0.11 -14.24
N SER A 210 10.91 -0.36 -15.51
CA SER A 210 11.17 0.53 -16.64
C SER A 210 9.98 1.42 -17.01
N THR A 211 8.79 1.17 -16.43
CA THR A 211 7.59 1.97 -16.64
C THR A 211 7.15 2.62 -15.33
N ASP A 212 6.55 3.81 -15.44
CA ASP A 212 5.94 4.50 -14.30
C ASP A 212 4.55 3.97 -13.96
N ASN A 213 3.90 3.26 -14.89
CA ASN A 213 2.53 2.83 -14.76
C ASN A 213 2.45 1.44 -14.14
N LEU A 214 1.75 1.34 -13.01
CA LEU A 214 1.45 0.07 -12.36
C LEU A 214 -0.05 -0.12 -12.19
N PHE A 215 -0.49 -1.37 -12.28
CA PHE A 215 -1.83 -1.81 -11.94
C PHE A 215 -1.75 -2.84 -10.82
N ALA A 216 -2.17 -2.44 -9.63
CA ALA A 216 -2.09 -3.24 -8.42
C ALA A 216 -3.34 -4.12 -8.24
N LEU A 217 -3.15 -5.39 -7.93
CA LEU A 217 -4.21 -6.39 -7.77
C LEU A 217 -4.02 -7.17 -6.47
N SER A 218 -5.14 -7.64 -5.92
CA SER A 218 -5.14 -8.78 -4.99
C SER A 218 -5.20 -10.08 -5.80
N ASP A 219 -4.84 -11.20 -5.18
CA ASP A 219 -4.81 -12.51 -5.81
C ASP A 219 -6.19 -13.04 -6.23
N ASP A 220 -7.26 -12.57 -5.58
CA ASP A 220 -8.66 -12.87 -5.85
C ASP A 220 -9.33 -11.98 -6.93
N MET A 221 -8.55 -11.19 -7.67
CA MET A 221 -9.03 -10.32 -8.74
C MET A 221 -8.73 -10.90 -10.13
N PHE A 222 -9.72 -10.89 -11.02
CA PHE A 222 -9.62 -11.52 -12.36
C PHE A 222 -10.09 -10.56 -13.46
N LEU A 223 -9.43 -10.62 -14.62
CA LEU A 223 -9.93 -10.00 -15.84
C LEU A 223 -10.98 -10.92 -16.48
N GLY A 224 -12.10 -10.35 -16.94
CA GLY A 224 -13.23 -11.09 -17.49
C GLY A 224 -13.39 -10.99 -19.02
N MET A 225 -12.66 -10.09 -19.66
CA MET A 225 -12.77 -9.81 -21.10
C MET A 225 -11.48 -9.17 -21.63
N PRO A 226 -11.22 -9.20 -22.95
CA PRO A 226 -10.04 -8.55 -23.53
C PRO A 226 -10.00 -7.06 -23.21
N HIS A 227 -8.81 -6.57 -22.87
CA HIS A 227 -8.55 -5.17 -22.53
C HIS A 227 -7.48 -4.55 -23.43
N ALA A 228 -7.54 -3.22 -23.57
CA ALA A 228 -6.43 -2.39 -24.04
C ALA A 228 -5.73 -1.72 -22.85
N ALA A 229 -4.48 -1.26 -23.02
CA ALA A 229 -3.79 -0.54 -21.95
C ALA A 229 -4.58 0.69 -21.45
N SER A 230 -5.28 1.37 -22.36
CA SER A 230 -6.12 2.54 -22.07
C SER A 230 -7.29 2.28 -21.12
N ASP A 231 -7.69 1.03 -20.92
CA ASP A 231 -8.70 0.68 -19.90
C ASP A 231 -8.15 0.86 -18.47
N PHE A 232 -6.82 0.83 -18.31
CA PHE A 232 -6.12 0.99 -17.05
C PHE A 232 -5.42 2.35 -16.95
N TYR A 233 -4.73 2.78 -18.01
CA TYR A 233 -4.01 4.03 -18.07
C TYR A 233 -3.93 4.55 -19.51
N SER A 234 -4.23 5.84 -19.67
CA SER A 234 -4.05 6.57 -20.93
C SER A 234 -3.04 7.69 -20.76
N PRO A 235 -2.10 7.90 -21.69
CA PRO A 235 -1.21 9.07 -21.65
C PRO A 235 -1.97 10.40 -21.67
N LEU A 236 -3.14 10.43 -22.31
CA LEU A 236 -3.96 11.64 -22.40
C LEU A 236 -4.85 11.83 -21.16
N PHE A 237 -5.40 10.76 -20.59
CA PHE A 237 -6.42 10.89 -19.54
C PHE A 237 -5.97 10.42 -18.16
N GLY A 238 -4.75 9.90 -18.05
CA GLY A 238 -4.20 9.38 -16.81
C GLY A 238 -4.77 8.00 -16.42
N PRO A 239 -4.62 7.62 -15.14
CA PRO A 239 -5.05 6.31 -14.63
C PRO A 239 -6.58 6.25 -14.46
N THR A 240 -7.14 5.07 -14.73
CA THR A 240 -8.56 4.78 -14.44
C THR A 240 -8.80 4.73 -12.94
N MET A 241 -9.80 5.49 -12.48
CA MET A 241 -10.20 5.54 -11.07
C MET A 241 -11.66 5.13 -10.90
N GLY A 242 -11.92 4.20 -9.99
CA GLY A 242 -13.27 3.79 -9.58
C GLY A 242 -13.57 4.26 -8.17
N PHE A 243 -14.80 4.73 -7.92
CA PHE A 243 -15.23 5.25 -6.63
C PHE A 243 -16.54 4.62 -6.15
N LYS A 244 -16.66 4.43 -4.84
CA LYS A 244 -17.89 4.09 -4.13
C LYS A 244 -18.69 5.36 -3.83
N PRO A 245 -20.00 5.26 -3.54
CA PRO A 245 -20.81 6.39 -3.08
C PRO A 245 -20.32 6.99 -1.75
N ASP A 246 -19.71 6.17 -0.89
CA ASP A 246 -19.11 6.59 0.38
C ASP A 246 -18.08 7.69 0.16
N HIS A 247 -18.04 8.67 1.05
CA HIS A 247 -17.10 9.78 0.98
C HIS A 247 -16.80 10.34 2.37
N TYR A 248 -15.64 10.98 2.51
CA TYR A 248 -15.16 11.56 3.75
C TYR A 248 -14.66 13.00 3.54
N ASN A 249 -14.84 13.82 4.57
CA ASN A 249 -14.30 15.18 4.67
C ASN A 249 -13.96 15.47 6.14
N VAL A 250 -12.87 14.87 6.60
CA VAL A 250 -12.49 14.86 8.01
C VAL A 250 -11.67 16.11 8.34
N LYS A 251 -12.24 17.04 9.12
CA LYS A 251 -11.59 18.31 9.47
C LYS A 251 -10.66 18.19 10.68
N HIS A 252 -11.04 17.36 11.65
CA HIS A 252 -10.32 17.12 12.90
C HIS A 252 -10.40 15.65 13.26
N LEU A 253 -9.33 15.12 13.85
CA LEU A 253 -9.33 13.79 14.47
C LEU A 253 -9.92 13.88 15.89
N GLY A 254 -10.75 12.93 16.29
CA GLY A 254 -11.19 12.80 17.70
C GLY A 254 -12.34 13.71 18.17
N GLY A 255 -13.37 13.93 17.34
CA GLY A 255 -14.57 14.71 17.71
C GLY A 255 -15.69 13.91 18.39
N LYS A 256 -16.86 14.57 18.60
CA LYS A 256 -18.09 13.93 19.12
C LYS A 256 -18.68 12.85 18.19
N SER A 257 -18.30 12.85 16.92
CA SER A 257 -18.67 11.82 15.96
C SER A 257 -17.85 10.56 16.18
N GLN A 258 -18.53 9.40 16.19
CA GLN A 258 -17.88 8.11 16.38
C GLN A 258 -16.88 7.86 15.25
N ILE A 259 -15.61 7.69 15.61
CA ILE A 259 -14.56 7.27 14.68
C ILE A 259 -14.94 5.87 14.16
N PRO A 260 -14.98 5.64 12.83
CA PRO A 260 -15.19 4.30 12.31
C PRO A 260 -14.11 3.36 12.84
N SER A 261 -14.51 2.19 13.35
CA SER A 261 -13.58 1.21 13.95
C SER A 261 -13.47 -0.09 13.14
N PHE A 262 -14.26 -0.25 12.08
CA PHE A 262 -14.36 -1.49 11.33
C PHE A 262 -13.85 -1.34 9.89
N GLY A 263 -13.11 -2.36 9.43
CA GLY A 263 -12.65 -2.48 8.05
C GLY A 263 -11.64 -1.42 7.64
N GLU A 264 -11.77 -0.92 6.41
CA GLU A 264 -10.90 0.12 5.84
C GLU A 264 -11.24 1.56 6.28
N LYS A 265 -12.43 1.75 6.87
CA LYS A 265 -13.00 3.07 7.20
C LYS A 265 -12.14 3.93 8.14
N PRO A 266 -11.49 3.39 9.20
CA PRO A 266 -10.60 4.20 10.04
C PRO A 266 -9.44 4.83 9.25
N PHE A 267 -8.89 4.09 8.28
CA PHE A 267 -7.74 4.52 7.47
C PHE A 267 -8.16 5.56 6.42
N VAL A 268 -9.33 5.37 5.79
CA VAL A 268 -9.94 6.40 4.93
C VAL A 268 -10.20 7.69 5.71
N TYR A 269 -10.77 7.58 6.92
CA TYR A 269 -11.06 8.72 7.79
C TYR A 269 -9.78 9.51 8.11
N TYR A 270 -8.73 8.83 8.55
CA TYR A 270 -7.44 9.46 8.84
C TYR A 270 -6.79 10.06 7.59
N THR A 271 -6.81 9.35 6.47
CA THR A 271 -6.21 9.85 5.22
C THR A 271 -6.97 11.05 4.65
N SER A 272 -8.29 11.09 4.81
CA SER A 272 -9.11 12.28 4.48
C SER A 272 -8.70 13.50 5.31
N TYR A 273 -8.31 13.31 6.57
CA TYR A 273 -7.79 14.38 7.42
C TYR A 273 -6.46 14.91 6.89
N LEU A 274 -5.52 14.02 6.56
CA LEU A 274 -4.21 14.38 5.99
C LEU A 274 -4.37 15.15 4.66
N LEU A 275 -5.20 14.65 3.75
CA LEU A 275 -5.48 15.31 2.47
C LEU A 275 -6.15 16.69 2.66
N ASN A 276 -7.03 16.84 3.65
CA ASN A 276 -7.59 18.15 4.00
C ASN A 276 -6.51 19.14 4.49
N HIS A 277 -5.50 18.67 5.22
CA HIS A 277 -4.40 19.52 5.68
C HIS A 277 -3.50 19.96 4.53
N ARG A 278 -3.30 19.11 3.52
CA ARG A 278 -2.47 19.44 2.33
C ARG A 278 -3.21 20.27 1.27
N PHE A 279 -4.48 19.98 1.00
CA PHE A 279 -5.22 20.51 -0.15
C PHE A 279 -6.50 21.27 0.21
N GLY A 280 -6.84 21.35 1.49
CA GLY A 280 -8.08 21.98 1.96
C GLY A 280 -9.28 21.02 2.00
N ASN A 281 -10.34 21.52 2.65
CA ASN A 281 -11.55 20.76 2.97
C ASN A 281 -12.34 20.37 1.72
N ARG A 282 -12.52 19.05 1.50
CA ARG A 282 -13.31 18.54 0.37
C ARG A 282 -13.93 17.18 0.70
N ASN A 283 -15.10 16.92 0.11
CA ASN A 283 -15.66 15.57 0.08
C ASN A 283 -14.86 14.71 -0.89
N ARG A 284 -14.27 13.62 -0.38
CA ARG A 284 -13.44 12.69 -1.14
C ARG A 284 -14.08 11.30 -1.11
N HIS A 285 -14.44 10.81 -2.29
CA HIS A 285 -15.06 9.50 -2.44
C HIS A 285 -14.07 8.37 -2.16
N VAL A 286 -14.54 7.32 -1.48
CA VAL A 286 -13.74 6.12 -1.25
C VAL A 286 -13.55 5.40 -2.57
N GLN A 287 -12.35 4.91 -2.83
CA GLN A 287 -12.05 4.09 -4.00
C GLN A 287 -12.89 2.80 -4.00
N ALA A 288 -13.33 2.38 -5.18
CA ALA A 288 -13.96 1.10 -5.40
C ALA A 288 -12.98 -0.04 -5.07
N HIS A 289 -13.51 -1.22 -4.74
CA HIS A 289 -12.68 -2.40 -4.55
C HIS A 289 -12.50 -3.09 -5.90
N PHE A 290 -11.46 -2.69 -6.62
CA PHE A 290 -11.05 -3.21 -7.93
C PHE A 290 -9.52 -3.06 -8.06
N GLY A 291 -8.92 -3.54 -9.14
CA GLY A 291 -7.50 -3.29 -9.38
C GLY A 291 -7.20 -1.79 -9.49
N HIS A 292 -6.09 -1.34 -8.94
CA HIS A 292 -5.78 0.09 -8.84
C HIS A 292 -4.69 0.49 -9.83
N SER A 293 -5.03 1.36 -10.77
CA SER A 293 -4.05 2.00 -11.66
C SER A 293 -3.45 3.22 -10.98
N VAL A 294 -2.13 3.28 -10.86
CA VAL A 294 -1.41 4.41 -10.28
C VAL A 294 -0.09 4.66 -11.01
N SER A 295 0.36 5.91 -11.01
CA SER A 295 1.72 6.28 -11.35
C SER A 295 2.63 6.06 -10.14
N ARG A 296 3.80 5.46 -10.34
CA ARG A 296 4.83 5.29 -9.30
C ARG A 296 5.27 6.63 -8.76
N ARG A 297 5.60 7.57 -9.65
CA ARG A 297 6.05 8.92 -9.29
C ARG A 297 4.99 9.69 -8.50
N VAL A 298 3.72 9.65 -8.92
CA VAL A 298 2.66 10.35 -8.17
C VAL A 298 2.42 9.70 -6.81
N MET A 299 2.51 8.38 -6.71
CA MET A 299 2.40 7.68 -5.44
C MET A 299 3.59 7.94 -4.52
N GLU A 300 4.81 8.00 -5.06
CA GLU A 300 6.01 8.42 -4.36
C GLU A 300 5.86 9.84 -3.79
N GLU A 301 5.41 10.79 -4.61
CA GLU A 301 5.13 12.17 -4.20
C GLU A 301 4.05 12.23 -3.11
N ALA A 302 2.99 11.43 -3.25
CA ALA A 302 1.92 11.33 -2.27
C ALA A 302 2.44 10.84 -0.91
N MET A 303 3.25 9.77 -0.88
CA MET A 303 3.83 9.25 0.35
C MET A 303 4.87 10.22 0.95
N ALA A 304 5.69 10.85 0.11
CA ALA A 304 6.65 11.87 0.53
C ALA A 304 5.97 13.11 1.14
N SER A 305 4.77 13.47 0.66
CA SER A 305 3.98 14.59 1.20
C SER A 305 3.44 14.34 2.61
N PHE A 306 3.42 13.09 3.07
CA PHE A 306 2.96 12.69 4.40
C PHE A 306 4.03 11.87 5.13
N PRO A 307 5.21 12.44 5.43
CA PRO A 307 6.40 11.64 5.75
C PRO A 307 6.26 10.87 7.07
N GLN A 308 5.73 11.48 8.14
CA GLN A 308 5.45 10.74 9.38
C GLN A 308 4.35 9.67 9.18
N PRO A 309 3.16 9.98 8.64
CA PRO A 309 2.11 8.99 8.39
C PRO A 309 2.55 7.84 7.49
N SER A 310 3.30 8.13 6.43
CA SER A 310 3.83 7.14 5.49
C SER A 310 4.81 6.20 6.19
N ALA A 311 5.75 6.74 6.93
CA ALA A 311 6.78 5.92 7.55
C ALA A 311 6.24 5.10 8.73
N LYS A 312 5.39 5.71 9.57
CA LYS A 312 4.65 4.97 10.61
C LYS A 312 3.79 3.88 10.01
N GLY A 313 3.11 4.17 8.89
CA GLY A 313 2.27 3.22 8.20
C GLY A 313 3.04 2.06 7.59
N ALA A 314 4.23 2.29 7.02
CA ALA A 314 5.09 1.20 6.53
C ALA A 314 5.55 0.26 7.66
N CYS A 315 5.57 0.75 8.91
CA CYS A 315 6.02 0.01 10.08
C CYS A 315 4.93 -0.73 10.87
N GLU A 316 3.66 -0.64 10.47
CA GLU A 316 2.61 -1.48 11.07
C GLU A 316 2.78 -2.93 10.61
N ARG A 317 2.91 -3.86 11.56
CA ARG A 317 3.03 -5.29 11.24
C ARG A 317 1.67 -5.90 11.00
N PHE A 318 0.71 -5.58 11.86
CA PHE A 318 -0.68 -6.00 11.74
C PHE A 318 -1.61 -4.81 11.57
N ARG A 319 -2.64 -4.99 10.74
CA ARG A 319 -3.60 -3.93 10.43
C ARG A 319 -4.32 -3.45 11.69
N GLY A 320 -4.18 -2.16 12.00
CA GLY A 320 -4.91 -1.50 13.08
C GLY A 320 -4.12 -1.33 14.37
N GLU A 321 -2.83 -1.71 14.41
CA GLU A 321 -1.95 -1.54 15.56
C GLU A 321 -1.98 -0.12 16.13
N SER A 322 -1.93 0.89 15.26
CA SER A 322 -1.92 2.28 15.69
C SER A 322 -3.27 2.99 15.58
N LYS A 323 -4.37 2.23 15.37
CA LYS A 323 -5.75 2.67 15.06
C LYS A 323 -5.90 3.44 13.74
N PHE A 324 -4.91 4.25 13.38
CA PHE A 324 -4.89 5.07 12.19
C PHE A 324 -3.59 4.86 11.41
N GLN A 325 -3.75 4.52 10.14
CA GLN A 325 -2.70 4.31 9.17
C GLN A 325 -3.08 5.09 7.91
N ILE A 326 -2.10 5.66 7.21
CA ILE A 326 -2.36 6.19 5.87
C ILE A 326 -2.87 5.07 4.98
N TYR A 327 -3.91 5.34 4.19
CA TYR A 327 -4.47 4.39 3.24
C TYR A 327 -3.90 4.70 1.86
N PRO A 328 -2.95 3.89 1.34
CA PRO A 328 -2.16 4.27 0.16
C PRO A 328 -3.01 4.53 -1.08
N TRP A 329 -4.01 3.70 -1.37
CA TRP A 329 -4.87 3.89 -2.55
C TRP A 329 -5.74 5.14 -2.47
N PHE A 330 -6.36 5.39 -1.31
CA PHE A 330 -7.15 6.60 -1.11
C PHE A 330 -6.26 7.86 -1.17
N ALA A 331 -5.05 7.79 -0.61
CA ALA A 331 -4.07 8.85 -0.71
C ALA A 331 -3.70 9.10 -2.18
N SER A 332 -3.21 8.09 -2.91
CA SER A 332 -2.72 8.23 -4.29
C SER A 332 -3.79 8.69 -5.27
N PHE A 333 -5.02 8.17 -5.20
CA PHE A 333 -6.11 8.57 -6.09
C PHE A 333 -6.45 10.05 -5.92
N HIS A 334 -6.68 10.47 -4.67
CA HIS A 334 -7.02 11.87 -4.40
C HIS A 334 -5.82 12.79 -4.58
N TYR A 335 -4.60 12.34 -4.28
CA TYR A 335 -3.40 13.12 -4.55
C TYR A 335 -3.26 13.41 -6.05
N THR A 336 -3.45 12.39 -6.91
CA THR A 336 -3.45 12.57 -8.37
C THR A 336 -4.48 13.62 -8.82
N ILE A 337 -5.71 13.53 -8.30
CA ILE A 337 -6.78 14.49 -8.62
C ILE A 337 -6.42 15.91 -8.17
N GLU A 338 -5.91 16.07 -6.94
CA GLU A 338 -5.59 17.39 -6.41
C GLU A 338 -4.35 18.00 -7.09
N ARG A 339 -3.36 17.17 -7.47
CA ARG A 339 -2.21 17.65 -8.25
C ARG A 339 -2.59 18.08 -9.66
N PHE A 340 -3.51 17.36 -10.30
CA PHE A 340 -4.08 17.81 -11.57
C PHE A 340 -4.77 19.17 -11.43
N ARG A 341 -5.56 19.38 -10.36
CA ARG A 341 -6.16 20.69 -10.08
C ARG A 341 -5.13 21.78 -9.80
N GLU A 342 -4.09 21.47 -9.03
CA GLU A 342 -3.00 22.40 -8.79
C GLU A 342 -2.34 22.79 -10.11
N ALA A 343 -1.99 21.83 -10.98
CA ALA A 343 -1.39 22.09 -12.30
C ALA A 343 -2.25 23.04 -13.16
N LEU A 344 -3.58 22.87 -13.16
CA LEU A 344 -4.51 23.77 -13.87
C LEU A 344 -4.55 25.21 -13.34
N LEU A 345 -4.02 25.49 -12.14
CA LEU A 345 -3.88 26.86 -11.64
C LEU A 345 -2.61 27.56 -12.15
N TRP A 346 -1.66 26.78 -12.68
CA TRP A 346 -0.37 27.28 -13.20
C TRP A 346 -0.33 27.33 -14.74
N SER A 347 -1.24 26.63 -15.42
CA SER A 347 -1.52 26.77 -16.85
C SER A 347 -2.42 27.98 -17.12
#